data_AF-A0A359JM12-F1
#
_entry.id   AF-A0A359JM12-F1
#
_cell.length_a   1.000
_cell.length_b   1.000
_cell.length_c   1.000
_cell.angle_alpha   90.00
_cell.angle_beta   90.00
_cell.angle_gamma   90.00
#
_symmetry.space_group_name_H-M   'P 1'
#
loop_
_entity.id
_entity.type
_entity.pdbx_description
1 polymer ?
#
loop_
_entity_poly.entity_id
_entity_poly.type
_entity_poly.pdbx_seq_one_letter_code
_entity_poly.pdbx_strand_id
1 'polypeptide(L)'
;MSLQRKHFDILVALAESKEALTQRDLEKITEYSLGTINKVYRELVTDGLVDAGVITEKGIEALEPYRAKRAVFIAAGFGSRMVPITLNTPKPLVRVHGKRIIDTLLDACLEAGIEEIYIVRGYLGEQFDQLLYKYPMLHFLDNPVYNEANNISSAMVARNLFSNSYVFEADLVLSNPKIITKYHYTSDFLAIPKERTDDWCFVVKDGVIKEEKVGGENCWQMVGISYWNKEDGEKLAEDVPAVFSGPGGKERYWEQVPLVYKKENYKVGVRECKEDDIIEIDTFRELKELDPSYDV
;
A
#
# COMPACT_ATOMS: atom_id res chain seq x y z
N MET A 1 16.51 14.83 -13.28
CA MET A 1 15.54 15.86 -12.84
C MET A 1 14.28 15.13 -12.40
N SER A 2 13.57 15.59 -11.38
CA SER A 2 12.28 15.00 -11.02
C SER A 2 11.24 15.31 -12.10
N LEU A 3 10.40 14.33 -12.42
CA LEU A 3 9.26 14.53 -13.31
C LEU A 3 8.25 15.46 -12.64
N GLN A 4 7.64 16.34 -13.42
CA GLN A 4 6.42 17.01 -12.98
C GLN A 4 5.26 16.02 -13.00
N ARG A 5 4.26 16.20 -12.13
CA ARG A 5 3.12 15.27 -11.99
C ARG A 5 2.49 14.87 -13.32
N LYS A 6 2.18 15.84 -14.18
CA LYS A 6 1.57 15.58 -15.49
C LYS A 6 2.48 14.80 -16.46
N HIS A 7 3.79 14.98 -16.36
CA HIS A 7 4.75 14.19 -17.15
C HIS A 7 4.75 12.75 -16.67
N PHE A 8 4.79 12.55 -15.35
CA PHE A 8 4.69 11.23 -14.72
C PHE A 8 3.41 10.51 -15.12
N ASP A 9 2.23 11.12 -14.96
CA ASP A 9 0.95 10.44 -15.22
C ASP A 9 0.83 9.99 -16.70
N ILE A 10 1.30 10.81 -17.65
CA ILE A 10 1.32 10.44 -19.08
C ILE A 10 2.30 9.31 -19.34
N LEU A 11 3.50 9.35 -18.75
CA LEU A 11 4.49 8.28 -18.92
C LEU A 11 3.99 6.95 -18.31
N VAL A 12 3.32 6.98 -17.16
CA VAL A 12 2.71 5.78 -16.56
C VAL A 12 1.64 5.20 -17.47
N ALA A 13 0.72 6.04 -17.99
CA ALA A 13 -0.32 5.59 -18.92
C ALA A 13 0.28 4.91 -20.18
N LEU A 14 1.37 5.46 -20.70
CA LEU A 14 2.09 4.88 -21.83
C LEU A 14 2.84 3.58 -21.47
N ALA A 15 3.41 3.51 -20.27
CA ALA A 15 4.15 2.33 -19.77
C ALA A 15 3.24 1.13 -19.49
N GLU A 16 1.99 1.37 -19.11
CA GLU A 16 1.00 0.33 -18.85
C GLU A 16 0.24 -0.11 -20.11
N SER A 17 0.32 0.67 -21.19
CA SER A 17 -0.31 0.34 -22.47
C SER A 17 0.52 -0.66 -23.28
N LYS A 18 -0.16 -1.64 -23.87
CA LYS A 18 0.44 -2.57 -24.85
C LYS A 18 0.46 -2.00 -26.28
N GLU A 19 -0.26 -0.91 -26.51
CA GLU A 19 -0.44 -0.28 -27.82
C GLU A 19 -0.09 1.20 -27.74
N ALA A 20 0.21 1.80 -28.89
CA ALA A 20 0.44 3.24 -28.97
C ALA A 20 -0.83 4.00 -28.60
N LEU A 21 -0.71 5.00 -27.71
CA LEU A 21 -1.81 5.83 -27.27
C LEU A 21 -1.85 7.15 -28.04
N THR A 22 -3.05 7.55 -28.46
CA THR A 22 -3.25 8.91 -28.98
C THR A 22 -3.38 9.90 -27.82
N GLN A 23 -3.24 11.19 -28.12
CA GLN A 23 -3.47 12.25 -27.12
C GLN A 23 -4.91 12.27 -26.60
N ARG A 24 -5.89 11.76 -27.38
CA ARG A 24 -7.27 11.59 -26.91
C ARG A 24 -7.43 10.40 -25.97
N ASP A 25 -6.63 9.35 -26.14
CA ASP A 25 -6.65 8.22 -25.21
C ASP A 25 -6.00 8.66 -23.88
N LEU A 26 -4.89 9.39 -23.95
CA LEU A 26 -4.24 9.98 -22.78
C LEU A 26 -5.15 10.96 -22.02
N GLU A 27 -5.94 11.79 -22.74
CA GLU A 27 -6.96 12.65 -22.11
C GLU A 27 -7.99 11.84 -21.32
N LYS A 28 -8.47 10.72 -21.87
CA LYS A 28 -9.43 9.85 -21.18
C LYS A 28 -8.83 9.16 -19.97
N ILE A 29 -7.58 8.70 -20.07
CA ILE A 29 -6.91 7.94 -19.01
C ILE A 29 -6.50 8.85 -17.84
N THR A 30 -5.95 10.02 -18.15
CA THR A 30 -5.41 10.94 -17.12
C THR A 30 -6.39 12.00 -16.67
N GLU A 31 -7.54 12.12 -17.35
CA GLU A 31 -8.59 13.13 -17.12
C GLU A 31 -8.10 14.59 -17.28
N TYR A 32 -6.89 14.79 -17.82
CA TYR A 32 -6.40 16.12 -18.17
C TYR A 32 -6.98 16.60 -19.50
N SER A 33 -7.24 17.91 -19.59
CA SER A 33 -7.72 18.51 -20.84
C SER A 33 -6.78 18.25 -22.02
N LEU A 34 -7.34 18.04 -23.21
CA LEU A 34 -6.56 17.82 -24.44
C LEU A 34 -5.47 18.86 -24.68
N GLY A 35 -5.73 20.14 -24.33
CA GLY A 35 -4.73 21.20 -24.42
C GLY A 35 -3.53 20.99 -23.49
N THR A 36 -3.77 20.47 -22.28
CA THR A 36 -2.72 20.07 -21.34
C THR A 36 -1.94 18.88 -21.90
N ILE A 37 -2.63 17.84 -22.37
CA ILE A 37 -2.00 16.66 -22.97
C ILE A 37 -1.10 17.06 -24.13
N ASN A 38 -1.60 17.85 -25.09
CA ASN A 38 -0.83 18.28 -26.25
C ASN A 38 0.41 19.11 -25.89
N LYS A 39 0.35 19.88 -24.80
CA LYS A 39 1.53 20.60 -24.30
C LYS A 39 2.56 19.62 -23.74
N VAL A 40 2.17 18.83 -22.75
CA VAL A 40 3.09 17.92 -22.04
C VAL A 40 3.63 16.84 -22.96
N TYR A 41 2.79 16.28 -23.85
CA TYR A 41 3.22 15.29 -24.83
C TYR A 41 4.32 15.83 -25.75
N ARG A 42 4.23 17.10 -26.19
CA ARG A 42 5.29 17.73 -27.00
C ARG A 42 6.59 17.89 -26.21
N GLU A 43 6.50 18.24 -24.93
CA GLU A 43 7.65 18.33 -24.02
C GLU A 43 8.32 16.94 -23.89
N LEU A 44 7.53 15.89 -23.61
CA LEU A 44 8.01 14.51 -23.52
C LEU A 44 8.66 13.99 -24.81
N VAL A 45 8.11 14.31 -25.98
CA VAL A 45 8.72 13.96 -27.29
C VAL A 45 10.01 14.73 -27.51
N THR A 46 10.05 16.03 -27.18
CA THR A 46 11.26 16.86 -27.29
C THR A 46 12.38 16.32 -26.41
N ASP A 47 12.04 15.82 -25.22
CA ASP A 47 12.98 15.21 -24.29
C ASP A 47 13.34 13.76 -24.66
N GLY A 48 12.74 13.20 -25.71
CA GLY A 48 12.96 11.83 -26.19
C GLY A 48 12.42 10.75 -25.24
N LEU A 49 11.47 11.09 -24.38
CA LEU A 49 10.83 10.16 -23.44
C LEU A 49 9.65 9.40 -24.06
N VAL A 50 9.10 9.94 -25.15
CA VAL A 50 7.96 9.37 -25.89
C VAL A 50 8.24 9.48 -27.39
N ASP A 51 7.91 8.43 -28.14
CA ASP A 51 7.97 8.42 -29.60
C ASP A 51 6.72 7.72 -30.17
N ALA A 52 6.09 8.34 -31.17
CA ALA A 52 4.93 7.79 -31.88
C ALA A 52 3.80 7.18 -30.99
N GLY A 53 3.55 7.76 -29.81
CA GLY A 53 2.50 7.30 -28.89
C GLY A 53 2.94 6.15 -27.98
N VAL A 54 4.24 5.86 -27.93
CA VAL A 54 4.85 4.80 -27.11
C VAL A 54 5.94 5.41 -26.22
N ILE A 55 6.07 4.91 -25.00
CA ILE A 55 7.16 5.30 -24.10
C ILE A 55 8.49 4.74 -24.62
N THR A 56 9.56 5.54 -24.58
CA THR A 56 10.91 5.09 -24.97
C THR A 56 11.62 4.43 -23.79
N GLU A 57 12.76 3.77 -24.04
CA GLU A 57 13.64 3.28 -22.97
C GLU A 57 14.04 4.40 -21.99
N LYS A 58 14.39 5.57 -22.52
CA LYS A 58 14.67 6.77 -21.72
C LYS A 58 13.46 7.21 -20.89
N GLY A 59 12.24 7.07 -21.42
CA GLY A 59 11.00 7.30 -20.68
C GLY A 59 10.82 6.33 -19.51
N ILE A 60 11.11 5.04 -19.72
CA ILE A 60 11.08 4.02 -18.66
C ILE A 60 12.14 4.31 -17.59
N GLU A 61 13.37 4.66 -17.99
CA GLU A 61 14.42 5.08 -17.06
C GLU A 61 14.01 6.30 -16.22
N ALA A 62 13.29 7.25 -16.82
CA ALA A 62 12.77 8.42 -16.11
C ALA A 62 11.70 8.07 -15.06
N LEU A 63 10.97 6.95 -15.23
CA LEU A 63 10.00 6.44 -14.26
C LEU A 63 10.63 5.61 -13.14
N GLU A 64 11.86 5.13 -13.31
CA GLU A 64 12.46 4.18 -12.37
C GLU A 64 12.65 4.70 -10.93
N PRO A 65 12.89 6.01 -10.68
CA PRO A 65 12.86 6.57 -9.32
C PRO A 65 11.50 6.49 -8.63
N TYR A 66 10.41 6.28 -9.38
CA TYR A 66 9.02 6.23 -8.91
C TYR A 66 8.48 4.80 -8.80
N ARG A 67 9.28 3.80 -9.16
CA ARG A 67 8.86 2.40 -9.14
C ARG A 67 8.77 1.88 -7.71
N ALA A 68 7.68 1.22 -7.37
CA ALA A 68 7.60 0.40 -6.17
C ALA A 68 8.53 -0.81 -6.30
N LYS A 69 9.52 -0.89 -5.41
CA LYS A 69 10.57 -1.93 -5.45
C LYS A 69 10.32 -3.03 -4.44
N ARG A 70 9.72 -2.66 -3.31
CA ARG A 70 9.52 -3.53 -2.15
C ARG A 70 8.07 -3.58 -1.71
N ALA A 71 7.73 -4.66 -1.03
CA ALA A 71 6.53 -4.77 -0.23
C ALA A 71 6.89 -5.27 1.17
N VAL A 72 6.37 -4.59 2.20
CA VAL A 72 6.53 -4.97 3.60
C VAL A 72 5.16 -5.30 4.18
N PHE A 73 4.97 -6.52 4.65
CA PHE A 73 3.74 -6.97 5.28
C PHE A 73 3.88 -6.95 6.79
N ILE A 74 3.01 -6.22 7.48
CA ILE A 74 2.89 -6.23 8.94
C ILE A 74 1.91 -7.34 9.32
N ALA A 75 2.46 -8.48 9.75
CA ALA A 75 1.72 -9.73 9.94
C ALA A 75 1.96 -10.39 11.31
N ALA A 76 2.50 -9.63 12.27
CA ALA A 76 2.94 -10.17 13.57
C ALA A 76 1.83 -10.36 14.61
N GLY A 77 0.64 -9.77 14.37
CA GLY A 77 -0.45 -9.70 15.34
C GLY A 77 -1.18 -11.03 15.58
N PHE A 78 -1.79 -11.16 16.76
CA PHE A 78 -2.54 -12.36 17.16
C PHE A 78 -3.89 -12.52 16.44
N GLY A 79 -4.62 -11.42 16.20
CA GLY A 79 -5.97 -11.48 15.60
C GLY A 79 -7.04 -12.05 16.54
N SER A 80 -7.12 -11.56 17.78
CA SER A 80 -8.04 -12.05 18.83
C SER A 80 -9.52 -12.02 18.43
N ARG A 81 -9.93 -11.07 17.59
CA ARG A 81 -11.31 -10.90 17.10
C ARG A 81 -11.78 -12.02 16.16
N MET A 82 -10.85 -12.86 15.69
CA MET A 82 -11.11 -14.00 14.79
C MET A 82 -10.99 -15.38 15.50
N VAL A 83 -10.90 -15.40 16.82
CA VAL A 83 -11.01 -16.65 17.60
C VAL A 83 -12.39 -17.29 17.33
N PRO A 84 -12.46 -18.63 17.13
CA PRO A 84 -11.42 -19.63 17.44
C PRO A 84 -10.41 -19.91 16.32
N ILE A 85 -10.64 -19.42 15.10
CA ILE A 85 -9.78 -19.75 13.94
C ILE A 85 -8.33 -19.32 14.17
N THR A 86 -8.13 -18.15 14.77
CA THR A 86 -6.79 -17.63 15.01
C THR A 86 -6.02 -18.32 16.14
N LEU A 87 -6.62 -19.25 16.90
CA LEU A 87 -5.90 -20.00 17.93
C LEU A 87 -4.78 -20.89 17.38
N ASN A 88 -4.95 -21.35 16.13
CA ASN A 88 -4.01 -22.27 15.49
C ASN A 88 -3.58 -21.80 14.10
N THR A 89 -4.03 -20.63 13.62
CA THR A 89 -3.71 -20.10 12.29
C THR A 89 -3.52 -18.58 12.37
N PRO A 90 -2.36 -18.01 11.99
CA PRO A 90 -2.24 -16.56 11.85
C PRO A 90 -3.33 -15.98 10.95
N LYS A 91 -3.90 -14.81 11.31
CA LYS A 91 -4.95 -14.13 10.53
C LYS A 91 -4.63 -14.08 9.02
N PRO A 92 -3.42 -13.70 8.57
CA PRO A 92 -3.09 -13.66 7.14
C PRO A 92 -3.14 -15.01 6.41
N LEU A 93 -3.02 -16.12 7.14
CA LEU A 93 -3.06 -17.49 6.60
C LEU A 93 -4.46 -18.12 6.66
N VAL A 94 -5.44 -17.44 7.25
CA VAL A 94 -6.85 -17.86 7.20
C VAL A 94 -7.32 -17.90 5.76
N ARG A 95 -8.18 -18.86 5.43
CA ARG A 95 -8.68 -19.06 4.06
C ARG A 95 -10.05 -18.45 3.89
N VAL A 96 -10.27 -17.78 2.77
CA VAL A 96 -11.58 -17.31 2.30
C VAL A 96 -11.80 -17.94 0.95
N HIS A 97 -12.88 -18.71 0.81
CA HIS A 97 -13.18 -19.51 -0.37
C HIS A 97 -11.99 -20.37 -0.82
N GLY A 98 -11.28 -20.95 0.16
CA GLY A 98 -10.12 -21.81 -0.07
C GLY A 98 -8.80 -21.08 -0.39
N LYS A 99 -8.77 -19.75 -0.56
CA LYS A 99 -7.54 -18.96 -0.78
C LYS A 99 -7.09 -18.28 0.51
N ARG A 100 -5.78 -18.28 0.85
CA ARG A 100 -5.32 -17.56 2.05
C ARG A 100 -5.48 -16.06 1.82
N ILE A 101 -5.86 -15.29 2.86
CA ILE A 101 -6.04 -13.83 2.77
C ILE A 101 -4.81 -13.18 2.12
N ILE A 102 -3.61 -13.49 2.65
CA ILE A 102 -2.35 -12.91 2.18
C ILE A 102 -2.00 -13.27 0.72
N ASP A 103 -2.52 -14.37 0.17
CA ASP A 103 -2.24 -14.77 -1.22
C ASP A 103 -2.76 -13.71 -2.19
N THR A 104 -3.86 -13.02 -1.87
CA THR A 104 -4.45 -11.99 -2.75
C THR A 104 -3.51 -10.80 -2.91
N LEU A 105 -2.89 -10.35 -1.81
CA LEU A 105 -1.95 -9.23 -1.80
C LEU A 105 -0.59 -9.61 -2.42
N LEU A 106 -0.09 -10.82 -2.12
CA LEU A 106 1.17 -11.32 -2.69
C LEU A 106 1.07 -11.50 -4.21
N ASP A 107 -0.03 -12.07 -4.69
CA ASP A 107 -0.27 -12.22 -6.14
C ASP A 107 -0.31 -10.84 -6.83
N ALA A 108 -0.97 -9.84 -6.22
CA ALA A 108 -1.04 -8.48 -6.76
C ALA A 108 0.31 -7.75 -6.76
N CYS A 109 1.14 -7.94 -5.73
CA CYS A 109 2.51 -7.42 -5.71
C CYS A 109 3.33 -7.96 -6.89
N LEU A 110 3.27 -9.27 -7.12
CA LEU A 110 3.98 -9.91 -8.24
C LEU A 110 3.44 -9.46 -9.60
N GLU A 111 2.12 -9.30 -9.75
CA GLU A 111 1.50 -8.75 -10.97
C GLU A 111 1.97 -7.31 -11.25
N ALA A 112 2.13 -6.49 -10.20
CA ALA A 112 2.70 -5.14 -10.30
C ALA A 112 4.23 -5.11 -10.53
N GLY A 113 4.90 -6.28 -10.52
CA GLY A 113 6.34 -6.40 -10.72
C GLY A 113 7.19 -6.03 -9.49
N ILE A 114 6.63 -6.26 -8.30
CA ILE A 114 7.27 -6.08 -6.99
C ILE A 114 7.69 -7.46 -6.46
N GLU A 115 8.97 -7.78 -6.55
CA GLU A 115 9.50 -9.11 -6.22
C GLU A 115 10.25 -9.16 -4.88
N GLU A 116 10.69 -8.00 -4.37
CA GLU A 116 11.39 -7.89 -3.09
C GLU A 116 10.35 -7.76 -1.95
N ILE A 117 9.93 -8.90 -1.39
CA ILE A 117 8.82 -8.94 -0.44
C ILE A 117 9.29 -9.42 0.94
N TYR A 118 8.97 -8.64 1.97
CA TYR A 118 9.25 -8.93 3.37
C TYR A 118 7.96 -9.13 4.15
N ILE A 119 7.92 -10.13 5.01
CA ILE A 119 6.81 -10.35 5.95
C ILE A 119 7.35 -10.27 7.36
N VAL A 120 6.86 -9.29 8.13
CA VAL A 120 7.14 -9.15 9.56
C VAL A 120 6.21 -10.06 10.34
N ARG A 121 6.77 -11.12 10.92
CA ARG A 121 6.07 -12.20 11.64
C ARG A 121 6.17 -12.01 13.15
N GLY A 122 5.28 -12.68 13.87
CA GLY A 122 5.26 -12.70 15.33
C GLY A 122 4.49 -13.91 15.80
N TYR A 123 3.23 -13.71 16.16
CA TYR A 123 2.35 -14.81 16.54
C TYR A 123 2.31 -15.92 15.48
N LEU A 124 2.63 -17.16 15.89
CA LEU A 124 2.69 -18.35 15.03
C LEU A 124 3.54 -18.15 13.75
N GLY A 125 4.63 -17.38 13.84
CA GLY A 125 5.47 -16.99 12.69
C GLY A 125 5.96 -18.14 11.80
N GLU A 126 6.33 -19.28 12.40
CA GLU A 126 6.77 -20.48 11.68
C GLU A 126 5.72 -21.01 10.68
N GLN A 127 4.43 -20.74 10.91
CA GLN A 127 3.39 -21.18 9.97
C GLN A 127 3.47 -20.45 8.63
N PHE A 128 4.10 -19.28 8.54
CA PHE A 128 4.30 -18.55 7.29
C PHE A 128 5.27 -19.27 6.34
N ASP A 129 6.10 -20.20 6.82
CA ASP A 129 7.03 -20.94 5.97
C ASP A 129 6.33 -21.72 4.84
N GLN A 130 5.06 -22.09 5.05
CA GLN A 130 4.23 -22.71 3.99
C GLN A 130 4.00 -21.78 2.77
N LEU A 131 4.20 -20.47 2.91
CA LEU A 131 4.13 -19.53 1.81
C LEU A 131 5.28 -19.73 0.82
N LEU A 132 6.45 -20.18 1.29
CA LEU A 132 7.65 -20.38 0.46
C LEU A 132 7.45 -21.40 -0.66
N TYR A 133 6.49 -22.32 -0.52
CA TYR A 133 6.15 -23.27 -1.59
C TYR A 133 5.65 -22.56 -2.86
N LYS A 134 4.86 -21.49 -2.70
CA LYS A 134 4.33 -20.69 -3.82
C LYS A 134 5.19 -19.44 -4.07
N TYR A 135 5.77 -18.87 -3.02
CA TYR A 135 6.48 -17.60 -3.03
C TYR A 135 7.91 -17.77 -2.48
N PRO A 136 8.81 -18.42 -3.22
CA PRO A 136 10.17 -18.71 -2.74
C PRO A 136 11.05 -17.46 -2.56
N MET A 137 10.62 -16.30 -3.07
CA MET A 137 11.31 -15.02 -2.94
C MET A 137 11.04 -14.29 -1.62
N LEU A 138 10.13 -14.78 -0.78
CA LEU A 138 9.77 -14.10 0.46
C LEU A 138 10.93 -14.06 1.45
N HIS A 139 11.09 -12.90 2.09
CA HIS A 139 11.97 -12.72 3.23
C HIS A 139 11.15 -12.58 4.51
N PHE A 140 11.54 -13.27 5.57
CA PHE A 140 10.88 -13.19 6.86
C PHE A 140 11.68 -12.36 7.86
N LEU A 141 10.96 -11.53 8.63
CA LEU A 141 11.51 -10.73 9.71
C LEU A 141 10.73 -11.03 10.98
N ASP A 142 11.39 -11.48 12.04
CA ASP A 142 10.69 -11.84 13.27
C ASP A 142 10.65 -10.66 14.25
N ASN A 143 9.45 -10.30 14.70
CA ASN A 143 9.20 -9.32 15.73
C ASN A 143 9.09 -10.01 17.09
N PRO A 144 10.13 -9.97 17.94
CA PRO A 144 10.13 -10.68 19.23
C PRO A 144 9.22 -10.04 20.28
N VAL A 145 8.77 -8.80 20.07
CA VAL A 145 7.97 -8.02 21.03
C VAL A 145 6.55 -7.76 20.52
N TYR A 146 6.07 -8.58 19.58
CA TYR A 146 4.73 -8.46 18.97
C TYR A 146 3.57 -8.48 19.99
N ASN A 147 3.80 -9.06 21.17
CA ASN A 147 2.84 -9.18 22.26
C ASN A 147 3.05 -8.14 23.38
N GLU A 148 4.10 -7.32 23.29
CA GLU A 148 4.43 -6.28 24.27
C GLU A 148 4.19 -4.85 23.74
N ALA A 149 3.95 -4.72 22.44
CA ALA A 149 3.77 -3.46 21.76
C ALA A 149 2.77 -3.61 20.62
N ASN A 150 2.17 -2.50 20.21
CA ASN A 150 1.31 -2.39 19.06
C ASN A 150 2.14 -2.50 17.75
N ASN A 151 1.50 -2.35 16.58
CA ASN A 151 2.09 -2.65 15.28
C ASN A 151 3.34 -1.80 14.93
N ILE A 152 3.60 -0.69 15.66
CA ILE A 152 4.86 0.08 15.58
C ILE A 152 6.11 -0.78 15.87
N SER A 153 5.99 -1.83 16.67
CA SER A 153 7.09 -2.79 16.88
C SER A 153 7.45 -3.56 15.61
N SER A 154 6.47 -3.85 14.75
CA SER A 154 6.72 -4.46 13.45
C SER A 154 7.41 -3.47 12.51
N ALA A 155 7.01 -2.20 12.55
CA ALA A 155 7.70 -1.14 11.82
C ALA A 155 9.13 -0.91 12.32
N MET A 156 9.40 -1.07 13.62
CA MET A 156 10.76 -1.03 14.17
C MET A 156 11.66 -2.10 13.56
N VAL A 157 11.14 -3.32 13.38
CA VAL A 157 11.87 -4.42 12.73
C VAL A 157 12.14 -4.09 11.26
N ALA A 158 11.14 -3.55 10.55
CA ALA A 158 11.23 -3.24 9.12
C ALA A 158 11.74 -1.82 8.79
N ARG A 159 12.18 -1.02 9.77
CA ARG A 159 12.43 0.43 9.63
C ARG A 159 13.31 0.86 8.45
N ASN A 160 14.24 0.00 8.03
CA ASN A 160 15.16 0.28 6.93
C ASN A 160 14.63 -0.14 5.55
N LEU A 161 13.37 -0.59 5.46
CA LEU A 161 12.79 -1.22 4.27
C LEU A 161 11.67 -0.39 3.63
N PHE A 162 11.38 0.81 4.13
CA PHE A 162 10.24 1.61 3.64
C PHE A 162 10.52 2.42 2.37
N SER A 163 11.77 2.68 1.98
CA SER A 163 12.09 3.51 0.80
C SER A 163 11.66 2.88 -0.53
N ASN A 164 10.73 3.47 -1.27
CA ASN A 164 10.11 2.88 -2.47
C ASN A 164 9.41 1.53 -2.19
N SER A 165 8.70 1.47 -1.06
CA SER A 165 8.02 0.26 -0.61
C SER A 165 6.54 0.49 -0.42
N TYR A 166 5.76 -0.51 -0.79
CA TYR A 166 4.46 -0.70 -0.17
C TYR A 166 4.61 -1.18 1.28
N VAL A 167 3.65 -0.80 2.12
CA VAL A 167 3.42 -1.38 3.44
C VAL A 167 1.98 -1.84 3.53
N PHE A 168 1.78 -3.11 3.90
CA PHE A 168 0.49 -3.78 3.96
C PHE A 168 0.19 -4.22 5.39
N GLU A 169 -1.02 -3.96 5.84
CA GLU A 169 -1.69 -4.77 6.84
C GLU A 169 -2.12 -6.08 6.17
N ALA A 170 -1.76 -7.21 6.79
CA ALA A 170 -1.79 -8.52 6.12
C ALA A 170 -3.14 -9.24 6.23
N ASP A 171 -4.19 -8.54 6.63
CA ASP A 171 -5.54 -9.03 6.89
C ASP A 171 -6.61 -8.50 5.91
N LEU A 172 -6.14 -7.98 4.78
CA LEU A 172 -6.99 -7.48 3.71
C LEU A 172 -7.15 -8.54 2.60
N VAL A 173 -8.40 -8.78 2.20
CA VAL A 173 -8.73 -9.58 1.02
C VAL A 173 -8.87 -8.65 -0.17
N LEU A 174 -7.94 -8.77 -1.11
CA LEU A 174 -7.93 -7.97 -2.31
C LEU A 174 -8.73 -8.64 -3.44
N SER A 175 -9.80 -7.97 -3.86
CA SER A 175 -10.67 -8.39 -4.98
C SER A 175 -10.19 -7.82 -6.31
N ASN A 176 -9.67 -6.59 -6.32
CA ASN A 176 -9.14 -5.93 -7.52
C ASN A 176 -7.61 -5.76 -7.42
N PRO A 177 -6.79 -6.65 -8.02
CA PRO A 177 -5.33 -6.56 -7.94
C PRO A 177 -4.76 -5.28 -8.56
N LYS A 178 -5.49 -4.61 -9.46
CA LYS A 178 -5.02 -3.41 -10.18
C LYS A 178 -4.87 -2.18 -9.30
N ILE A 179 -5.38 -2.19 -8.07
CA ILE A 179 -5.13 -1.09 -7.12
C ILE A 179 -3.69 -1.12 -6.60
N ILE A 180 -2.97 -2.23 -6.76
CA ILE A 180 -1.52 -2.29 -6.53
C ILE A 180 -0.83 -1.91 -7.83
N THR A 181 -0.20 -0.74 -7.85
CA THR A 181 0.36 -0.12 -9.05
C THR A 181 1.88 -0.12 -9.01
N LYS A 182 2.49 -0.19 -10.19
CA LYS A 182 3.95 -0.24 -10.31
C LYS A 182 4.65 1.07 -9.98
N TYR A 183 4.01 2.21 -10.26
CA TYR A 183 4.62 3.54 -10.16
C TYR A 183 3.82 4.48 -9.26
N HIS A 184 4.52 5.24 -8.43
CA HIS A 184 3.94 6.18 -7.48
C HIS A 184 4.66 7.52 -7.50
N TYR A 185 3.90 8.60 -7.67
CA TYR A 185 4.47 9.95 -7.70
C TYR A 185 4.91 10.45 -6.32
N THR A 186 4.19 10.06 -5.28
CA THR A 186 4.37 10.51 -3.89
C THR A 186 4.07 9.35 -2.95
N SER A 187 4.43 9.49 -1.68
CA SER A 187 3.92 8.60 -0.63
C SER A 187 2.42 8.81 -0.47
N ASP A 188 1.66 7.72 -0.34
CA ASP A 188 0.19 7.74 -0.27
C ASP A 188 -0.38 6.60 0.58
N PHE A 189 -1.61 6.77 1.06
CA PHE A 189 -2.45 5.69 1.58
C PHE A 189 -3.62 5.42 0.65
N LEU A 190 -3.98 4.16 0.51
CA LEU A 190 -5.28 3.80 -0.01
C LEU A 190 -6.38 4.20 0.97
N ALA A 191 -7.46 4.75 0.45
CA ALA A 191 -8.64 5.08 1.25
C ALA A 191 -9.91 5.10 0.39
N ILE A 192 -11.05 4.92 1.04
CA ILE A 192 -12.37 4.92 0.41
C ILE A 192 -13.13 6.19 0.85
N PRO A 193 -13.60 7.03 -0.08
CA PRO A 193 -14.43 8.17 0.29
C PRO A 193 -15.78 7.69 0.84
N LYS A 194 -16.15 8.17 2.03
CA LYS A 194 -17.35 7.77 2.76
C LYS A 194 -18.14 8.98 3.20
N GLU A 195 -19.46 8.93 2.99
CA GLU A 195 -20.39 9.88 3.62
C GLU A 195 -20.32 9.76 5.14
N ARG A 196 -20.15 8.54 5.66
CA ARG A 196 -19.91 8.25 7.08
C ARG A 196 -19.13 6.95 7.26
N THR A 197 -18.23 6.94 8.24
CA THR A 197 -17.64 5.72 8.79
C THR A 197 -17.50 5.87 10.31
N ASP A 198 -17.48 4.75 11.02
CA ASP A 198 -17.15 4.69 12.45
C ASP A 198 -15.69 4.17 12.67
N ASP A 199 -14.96 3.92 11.58
CA ASP A 199 -13.58 3.39 11.56
C ASP A 199 -12.51 4.50 11.44
N TRP A 200 -11.24 4.11 11.43
CA TRP A 200 -10.12 4.99 11.11
C TRP A 200 -10.31 5.64 9.74
N CYS A 201 -10.17 6.96 9.72
CA CYS A 201 -10.40 7.78 8.54
C CYS A 201 -9.48 8.99 8.52
N PHE A 202 -9.35 9.55 7.32
CA PHE A 202 -8.56 10.73 7.05
C PHE A 202 -9.45 11.93 6.75
N VAL A 203 -9.02 13.09 7.26
CA VAL A 203 -9.41 14.38 6.71
C VAL A 203 -8.41 14.74 5.61
N VAL A 204 -8.90 14.85 4.38
CA VAL A 204 -8.07 15.11 3.19
C VAL A 204 -8.34 16.53 2.68
N LYS A 205 -7.25 17.26 2.36
CA LYS A 205 -7.33 18.56 1.70
C LYS A 205 -6.35 18.60 0.54
N ASP A 206 -6.84 18.96 -0.65
CA ASP A 206 -6.07 19.04 -1.89
C ASP A 206 -5.29 17.74 -2.19
N GLY A 207 -5.93 16.59 -1.93
CA GLY A 207 -5.35 15.25 -2.12
C GLY A 207 -4.31 14.83 -1.08
N VAL A 208 -4.13 15.60 -0.01
CA VAL A 208 -3.14 15.34 1.06
C VAL A 208 -3.84 15.09 2.39
N ILE A 209 -3.43 14.06 3.11
CA ILE A 209 -3.91 13.72 4.45
C ILE A 209 -3.48 14.83 5.43
N LYS A 210 -4.44 15.33 6.21
CA LYS A 210 -4.23 16.39 7.22
C LYS A 210 -4.41 15.92 8.65
N GLU A 211 -5.26 14.93 8.83
CA GLU A 211 -5.61 14.38 10.13
C GLU A 211 -6.05 12.93 9.93
N GLU A 212 -5.67 12.08 10.88
CA GLU A 212 -6.16 10.73 11.09
C GLU A 212 -7.03 10.75 12.35
N LYS A 213 -8.21 10.13 12.28
CA LYS A 213 -9.14 10.05 13.41
C LYS A 213 -10.03 8.82 13.30
N VAL A 214 -10.66 8.45 14.41
CA VAL A 214 -11.70 7.42 14.43
C VAL A 214 -13.07 8.05 14.24
N GLY A 215 -13.79 7.58 13.22
CA GLY A 215 -15.13 7.99 12.88
C GLY A 215 -15.23 9.40 12.27
N GLY A 216 -16.20 9.57 11.38
CA GLY A 216 -16.45 10.87 10.76
C GLY A 216 -17.49 10.83 9.66
N GLU A 217 -17.90 12.02 9.26
CA GLU A 217 -18.74 12.25 8.09
C GLU A 217 -17.91 12.92 6.98
N ASN A 218 -18.24 12.63 5.72
CA ASN A 218 -17.57 13.16 4.53
C ASN A 218 -16.04 13.04 4.62
N CYS A 219 -15.57 11.83 4.93
CA CYS A 219 -14.17 11.54 5.21
C CYS A 219 -13.68 10.37 4.34
N TRP A 220 -12.38 10.07 4.43
CA TRP A 220 -11.76 8.99 3.67
C TRP A 220 -11.44 7.84 4.62
N GLN A 221 -12.22 6.77 4.61
CA GLN A 221 -11.93 5.59 5.42
C GLN A 221 -10.58 5.00 5.03
N MET A 222 -9.69 4.84 6.00
CA MET A 222 -8.35 4.29 5.80
C MET A 222 -8.45 2.84 5.31
N VAL A 223 -7.59 2.48 4.37
CA VAL A 223 -7.31 1.08 4.03
C VAL A 223 -5.86 0.83 4.42
N GLY A 224 -5.58 -0.30 5.07
CA GLY A 224 -4.25 -0.69 5.57
C GLY A 224 -3.17 -0.94 4.52
N ILE A 225 -3.16 -0.18 3.41
CA ILE A 225 -2.16 -0.24 2.34
C ILE A 225 -1.64 1.16 2.09
N SER A 226 -0.33 1.33 2.22
CA SER A 226 0.36 2.57 1.91
C SER A 226 1.57 2.35 1.01
N TYR A 227 2.00 3.39 0.33
CA TYR A 227 3.26 3.45 -0.39
C TYR A 227 4.13 4.57 0.16
N TRP A 228 5.44 4.32 0.26
CA TRP A 228 6.42 5.28 0.72
C TRP A 228 7.52 5.44 -0.32
N ASN A 229 7.71 6.67 -0.79
CA ASN A 229 8.79 6.98 -1.71
C ASN A 229 10.16 6.87 -1.01
N LYS A 230 11.24 7.01 -1.78
CA LYS A 230 12.60 6.93 -1.25
C LYS A 230 12.84 7.86 -0.05
N GLU A 231 12.52 9.14 -0.21
CA GLU A 231 12.80 10.20 0.76
C GLU A 231 12.06 9.97 2.07
N ASP A 232 10.75 9.70 2.00
CA ASP A 232 9.94 9.49 3.20
C ASP A 232 10.26 8.15 3.87
N GLY A 233 10.60 7.11 3.10
CA GLY A 233 11.10 5.86 3.67
C GLY A 233 12.43 6.01 4.40
N GLU A 234 13.33 6.88 3.92
CA GLU A 234 14.58 7.23 4.61
C GLU A 234 14.30 7.97 5.92
N LYS A 235 13.35 8.91 5.94
CA LYS A 235 12.92 9.58 7.18
C LYS A 235 12.30 8.60 8.18
N LEU A 236 11.46 7.66 7.72
CA LEU A 236 10.82 6.67 8.57
C LEU A 236 11.84 5.76 9.29
N ALA A 237 12.99 5.50 8.67
CA ALA A 237 14.06 4.73 9.31
C ALA A 237 14.59 5.38 10.60
N GLU A 238 14.49 6.70 10.71
CA GLU A 238 14.87 7.49 11.89
C GLU A 238 13.67 7.81 12.80
N ASP A 239 12.55 8.20 12.20
CA ASP A 239 11.36 8.67 12.93
C ASP A 239 10.65 7.54 13.67
N VAL A 240 10.59 6.32 13.11
CA VAL A 240 9.97 5.16 13.78
C VAL A 240 10.68 4.82 15.10
N PRO A 241 12.02 4.65 15.14
CA PRO A 241 12.77 4.50 16.41
C PRO A 241 12.59 5.63 17.40
N ALA A 242 12.57 6.88 16.92
CA ALA A 242 12.41 8.04 17.78
C ALA A 242 11.03 8.04 18.48
N VAL A 243 9.96 7.73 17.73
CA VAL A 243 8.61 7.63 18.28
C VAL A 243 8.45 6.42 19.19
N PHE A 244 8.94 5.25 18.77
CA PHE A 244 8.86 4.01 19.54
C PHE A 244 9.53 4.12 20.92
N SER A 245 10.67 4.80 21.00
CA SER A 245 11.44 4.98 22.25
C SER A 245 10.87 6.08 23.15
N GLY A 246 9.90 6.86 22.66
CA GLY A 246 9.27 7.94 23.40
C GLY A 246 8.22 7.46 24.42
N PRO A 247 7.72 8.36 25.28
CA PRO A 247 6.65 8.05 26.23
C PRO A 247 5.39 7.57 25.52
N GLY A 248 4.87 6.41 25.92
CA GLY A 248 3.73 5.77 25.26
C GLY A 248 4.01 5.33 23.82
N GLY A 249 5.29 5.14 23.46
CA GLY A 249 5.71 4.81 22.10
C GLY A 249 5.30 3.41 21.67
N LYS A 250 5.26 2.45 22.61
CA LYS A 250 4.94 1.04 22.34
C LYS A 250 3.47 0.82 22.02
N GLU A 251 2.58 1.70 22.46
CA GLU A 251 1.13 1.57 22.32
C GLU A 251 0.60 2.14 20.99
N ARG A 252 1.45 2.84 20.24
CA ARG A 252 1.08 3.57 19.02
C ARG A 252 0.97 2.66 17.81
N TYR A 253 0.14 3.06 16.87
CA TYR A 253 0.18 2.46 15.54
C TYR A 253 1.31 3.08 14.70
N TRP A 254 1.90 2.32 13.77
CA TRP A 254 3.08 2.75 13.04
C TRP A 254 2.76 3.88 12.05
N GLU A 255 1.59 3.84 11.41
CA GLU A 255 1.08 4.85 10.50
C GLU A 255 0.93 6.22 11.18
N GLN A 256 0.73 6.23 12.49
CA GLN A 256 0.68 7.46 13.28
C GLN A 256 2.04 8.15 13.37
N VAL A 257 3.15 7.45 13.12
CA VAL A 257 4.49 8.08 13.08
C VAL A 257 4.49 9.22 12.05
N PRO A 258 4.26 8.96 10.75
CA PRO A 258 4.23 10.01 9.74
C PRO A 258 2.91 10.81 9.71
N LEU A 259 1.77 10.28 10.18
CA LEU A 259 0.48 10.97 10.07
C LEU A 259 0.14 11.86 11.28
N VAL A 260 0.69 11.56 12.46
CA VAL A 260 0.33 12.25 13.72
C VAL A 260 1.56 12.83 14.41
N TYR A 261 2.57 12.02 14.70
CA TYR A 261 3.66 12.39 15.61
C TYR A 261 4.82 13.13 14.96
N LYS A 262 5.01 12.93 13.65
CA LYS A 262 6.06 13.54 12.83
C LYS A 262 5.50 14.18 11.57
N LYS A 263 4.20 14.53 11.58
CA LYS A 263 3.45 14.95 10.38
C LYS A 263 4.07 16.12 9.63
N GLU A 264 4.82 16.99 10.31
CA GLU A 264 5.57 18.10 9.72
C GLU A 264 6.69 17.65 8.77
N ASN A 265 7.18 16.42 8.90
CA ASN A 265 8.23 15.85 8.05
C ASN A 265 7.68 15.25 6.74
N TYR A 266 6.36 15.06 6.65
CA TYR A 266 5.73 14.28 5.58
C TYR A 266 4.63 15.06 4.85
N LYS A 267 4.43 14.71 3.58
CA LYS A 267 3.28 15.15 2.79
C LYS A 267 2.66 13.94 2.11
N VAL A 268 1.83 13.22 2.88
CA VAL A 268 1.24 11.95 2.46
C VAL A 268 -0.05 12.20 1.68
N GLY A 269 -0.12 11.66 0.46
CA GLY A 269 -1.29 11.72 -0.38
C GLY A 269 -2.37 10.72 0.02
N VAL A 270 -3.55 10.87 -0.56
CA VAL A 270 -4.55 9.80 -0.59
C VAL A 270 -4.68 9.27 -2.02
N ARG A 271 -4.84 7.97 -2.16
CA ARG A 271 -5.17 7.30 -3.41
C ARG A 271 -6.49 6.55 -3.22
N GLU A 272 -7.45 6.85 -4.07
CA GLU A 272 -8.79 6.30 -3.96
C GLU A 272 -8.81 4.81 -4.32
N CYS A 273 -9.55 4.04 -3.54
CA CYS A 273 -10.05 2.71 -3.91
C CYS A 273 -11.54 2.62 -3.61
N LYS A 274 -12.20 1.61 -4.17
CA LYS A 274 -13.63 1.37 -4.04
C LYS A 274 -13.90 0.28 -3.01
N GLU A 275 -15.12 0.28 -2.48
CA GLU A 275 -15.60 -0.75 -1.53
C GLU A 275 -15.41 -2.18 -2.06
N ASP A 276 -15.68 -2.41 -3.34
CA ASP A 276 -15.58 -3.74 -3.93
C ASP A 276 -14.13 -4.12 -4.31
N ASP A 277 -13.16 -3.20 -4.21
CA ASP A 277 -11.77 -3.49 -4.55
C ASP A 277 -11.08 -4.31 -3.46
N ILE A 278 -11.43 -4.08 -2.19
CA ILE A 278 -10.74 -4.63 -1.03
C ILE A 278 -11.68 -4.72 0.18
N ILE A 279 -11.59 -5.84 0.90
CA ILE A 279 -12.39 -6.07 2.11
C ILE A 279 -11.43 -6.41 3.25
N GLU A 280 -11.58 -5.71 4.36
CA GLU A 280 -10.96 -6.10 5.63
C GLU A 280 -11.84 -7.13 6.33
N ILE A 281 -11.22 -8.20 6.83
CA ILE A 281 -11.93 -9.20 7.63
C ILE A 281 -11.46 -9.05 9.06
N ASP A 282 -12.27 -8.45 9.90
CA ASP A 282 -11.88 -8.02 11.22
C ASP A 282 -12.35 -8.97 12.32
N THR A 283 -13.50 -9.59 12.10
CA THR A 283 -14.13 -10.49 13.07
C THR A 283 -14.40 -11.89 12.50
N PHE A 284 -14.50 -12.89 13.38
CA PHE A 284 -14.94 -14.22 12.96
C PHE A 284 -16.36 -14.20 12.36
N ARG A 285 -17.18 -13.23 12.76
CA ARG A 285 -18.53 -13.05 12.19
C ARG A 285 -18.46 -12.64 10.72
N GLU A 286 -17.67 -11.63 10.38
CA GLU A 286 -17.48 -11.19 8.99
C GLU A 286 -16.89 -12.32 8.13
N LEU A 287 -15.96 -13.11 8.68
CA LEU A 287 -15.43 -14.29 7.97
C LEU A 287 -16.54 -15.27 7.58
N LYS A 288 -17.51 -15.54 8.47
CA LYS A 288 -18.64 -16.44 8.19
C LYS A 288 -19.62 -15.85 7.20
N GLU A 289 -19.87 -14.54 7.29
CA GLU A 289 -20.71 -13.81 6.32
C GLU A 289 -20.10 -13.87 4.91
N LEU A 290 -18.76 -13.81 4.82
CA LEU A 290 -18.04 -13.91 3.56
C LEU A 290 -17.92 -15.35 3.06
N ASP A 291 -17.58 -16.31 3.93
CA ASP A 291 -17.41 -17.72 3.60
C ASP A 291 -18.25 -18.63 4.53
N PRO A 292 -19.43 -19.08 4.06
CA PRO A 292 -20.32 -19.93 4.85
C PRO A 292 -19.75 -21.30 5.22
N SER A 293 -18.58 -21.71 4.68
CA SER A 293 -17.92 -22.96 5.12
C SER A 293 -17.47 -22.93 6.59
N TYR A 294 -17.46 -21.74 7.21
CA TYR A 294 -17.19 -21.54 8.64
C TYR A 294 -18.45 -21.57 9.52
N ASP A 295 -19.65 -21.70 8.95
CA ASP A 295 -20.90 -21.98 9.70
C ASP A 295 -20.99 -23.48 10.04
N VAL A 296 -20.20 -23.89 11.04
CA VAL A 296 -20.16 -25.27 11.59
C VAL A 296 -20.82 -25.33 12.97
#